data_AF-A0A7V9V9N1-F1
#
_entry.id   AF-A0A7V9V9N1-F1
#
_cell.length_a   1.000
_cell.length_b   1.000
_cell.length_c   1.000
_cell.angle_alpha   90.00
_cell.angle_beta   90.00
_cell.angle_gamma   90.00
#
_symmetry.space_group_name_H-M   'P 1'
#
loop_
_entity.id
_entity.type
_entity.pdbx_description
1 polymer ?
#
loop_
_entity_poly.entity_id
_entity_poly.type
_entity_poly.pdbx_seq_one_letter_code
_entity_poly.pdbx_strand_id
1 'polypeptide(L)'
;MTDPRLENHAVGIELQIVELVEQRERATVQERPEDVARIQREIDALQQEMTLTAEVIAGGGEVDAELDAKLPEPSAEGDNDVGLDPIP
;
A
#
# COMPACT_ATOMS: atom_id res chain seq x y z
N MET A 1 -18.64 -5.10 12.91
CA MET A 1 -18.66 -3.91 12.04
C MET A 1 -17.27 -3.85 11.47
N THR A 2 -17.12 -4.01 10.16
CA THR A 2 -15.81 -4.10 9.49
C THR A 2 -15.05 -2.79 9.64
N ASP A 3 -13.73 -2.85 9.85
CA ASP A 3 -12.88 -1.67 9.95
C ASP A 3 -12.68 -1.05 8.54
N PRO A 4 -13.15 0.19 8.28
CA PRO A 4 -12.97 0.85 6.98
C PRO A 4 -11.51 1.01 6.56
N ARG A 5 -10.55 1.00 7.50
CA ARG A 5 -9.12 1.06 7.19
C ARG A 5 -8.64 -0.23 6.54
N LEU A 6 -9.14 -1.39 7.01
CA LEU A 6 -8.81 -2.69 6.43
C LEU A 6 -9.44 -2.86 5.03
N GLU A 7 -10.65 -2.34 4.84
CA GLU A 7 -11.29 -2.32 3.51
C GLU A 7 -10.50 -1.45 2.52
N ASN A 8 -10.10 -0.23 2.94
CA ASN A 8 -9.27 0.64 2.10
C ASN A 8 -7.89 0.02 1.81
N HIS A 9 -7.29 -0.67 2.79
CA HIS A 9 -6.04 -1.38 2.61
C HIS A 9 -6.16 -2.51 1.58
N ALA A 10 -7.21 -3.33 1.67
CA ALA A 10 -7.49 -4.39 0.71
C ALA A 10 -7.66 -3.84 -0.72
N VAL A 11 -8.40 -2.75 -0.89
CA VAL A 11 -8.54 -2.07 -2.19
C VAL A 11 -7.17 -1.55 -2.68
N GLY A 12 -6.34 -1.01 -1.80
CA GLY A 12 -4.97 -0.61 -2.14
C GLY A 12 -4.12 -1.76 -2.68
N ILE A 13 -4.18 -2.93 -2.02
CA ILE A 13 -3.50 -4.15 -2.46
C ILE A 13 -4.00 -4.60 -3.84
N GLU A 14 -5.32 -4.62 -4.06
CA GLU A 14 -5.91 -5.02 -5.34
C GLU A 14 -5.39 -4.16 -6.51
N LEU A 15 -5.34 -2.83 -6.33
CA LEU A 15 -4.82 -1.91 -7.33
C LEU A 15 -3.33 -2.18 -7.63
N GLN A 16 -2.53 -2.43 -6.59
CA GLN A 16 -1.11 -2.73 -6.74
C GLN A 16 -0.88 -4.08 -7.47
N ILE A 17 -1.69 -5.10 -7.19
CA ILE A 17 -1.63 -6.38 -7.90
C ILE A 17 -1.93 -6.19 -9.39
N VAL A 18 -2.96 -5.42 -9.74
CA VAL A 18 -3.30 -5.14 -11.14
C VAL A 18 -2.13 -4.48 -11.87
N GLU A 19 -1.51 -3.47 -11.26
CA GLU A 19 -0.34 -2.81 -11.84
C GLU A 19 0.82 -3.79 -12.07
N LEU A 20 1.13 -4.63 -11.09
CA LEU A 20 2.20 -5.62 -11.20
C LEU A 20 1.90 -6.67 -12.27
N VAL A 21 0.64 -7.08 -12.44
CA VAL A 21 0.25 -7.99 -13.54
C VAL A 21 0.56 -7.36 -14.90
N GLU A 22 0.23 -6.09 -15.11
CA GLU A 22 0.59 -5.39 -16.34
C GLU A 22 2.10 -5.29 -16.54
N GLN A 23 2.85 -4.99 -15.48
CA GLN A 23 4.32 -4.95 -15.55
C GLN A 23 4.91 -6.32 -15.90
N ARG A 24 4.38 -7.41 -15.32
CA ARG A 24 4.79 -8.79 -15.62
C ARG A 24 4.52 -9.16 -17.08
N GLU A 25 3.36 -8.76 -17.61
CA GLU A 25 3.01 -8.98 -19.02
C GLU A 25 3.98 -8.23 -19.95
N ARG A 26 4.31 -6.97 -19.64
CA ARG A 26 5.32 -6.21 -20.40
C ARG A 26 6.70 -6.86 -20.33
N ALA A 27 7.13 -7.30 -19.15
CA ALA A 27 8.41 -8.02 -18.97
C ALA A 27 8.43 -9.35 -19.75
N THR A 28 7.28 -10.04 -19.83
CA THR A 28 7.13 -11.26 -20.62
C THR A 28 7.29 -10.98 -22.12
N VAL A 29 6.63 -9.93 -22.63
CA VAL A 29 6.75 -9.50 -24.04
C VAL A 29 8.17 -9.03 -24.36
N GLN A 30 8.89 -8.45 -23.39
CA GLN A 30 10.27 -7.99 -23.54
C GLN A 30 11.33 -9.08 -23.32
N GLU A 31 10.92 -10.33 -23.09
CA GLU A 31 11.83 -11.46 -22.82
C GLU A 31 12.79 -11.20 -21.64
N ARG A 32 12.27 -10.59 -20.55
CA ARG A 32 13.00 -10.30 -19.31
C ARG A 32 12.59 -11.26 -18.18
N PRO A 33 13.04 -12.54 -18.21
CA PRO A 33 12.54 -13.59 -17.32
C PRO A 33 12.84 -13.34 -15.84
N GLU A 34 13.93 -12.66 -15.52
CA GLU A 34 14.29 -12.26 -14.16
C GLU A 34 13.27 -11.27 -13.57
N ASP A 35 12.76 -10.34 -14.38
CA ASP A 35 11.72 -9.41 -13.96
C ASP A 35 10.38 -10.10 -13.83
N VAL A 36 10.04 -11.00 -14.75
CA VAL A 36 8.82 -11.82 -14.62
C VAL A 36 8.83 -12.59 -13.30
N ALA A 37 9.93 -13.24 -12.95
CA ALA A 37 10.06 -14.00 -11.71
C ALA A 37 10.08 -13.12 -10.45
N ARG A 38 10.66 -11.93 -10.52
CA ARG A 38 10.62 -10.96 -9.41
C ARG A 38 9.21 -10.44 -9.20
N ILE A 39 8.56 -9.96 -10.25
CA ILE A 39 7.20 -9.39 -10.20
C ILE A 39 6.20 -10.46 -9.76
N GLN A 40 6.34 -11.71 -10.21
CA GLN A 40 5.49 -12.81 -9.76
C GLN A 40 5.56 -13.01 -8.25
N ARG A 41 6.77 -12.98 -7.67
CA ARG A 41 6.93 -13.12 -6.21
C ARG A 41 6.29 -11.96 -5.44
N GLU A 42 6.34 -10.75 -5.99
CA GLU A 42 5.66 -9.58 -5.41
C GLU A 42 4.13 -9.75 -5.45
N ILE A 43 3.58 -10.25 -6.56
CA ILE A 43 2.15 -10.58 -6.67
C ILE A 43 1.76 -11.65 -5.65
N ASP A 44 2.54 -12.73 -5.52
CA ASP A 44 2.25 -13.83 -4.59
C ASP A 44 2.27 -13.36 -3.13
N ALA A 45 3.16 -12.42 -2.78
CA ALA A 45 3.21 -11.81 -1.45
C ALA A 45 1.97 -10.96 -1.16
N LEU A 46 1.57 -10.10 -2.11
CA LEU A 46 0.38 -9.25 -1.96
C LEU A 46 -0.92 -10.07 -1.87
N GLN A 47 -1.01 -11.18 -2.61
CA GLN A 47 -2.16 -12.09 -2.51
C GLN A 47 -2.26 -12.78 -1.15
N GLN A 48 -1.12 -13.12 -0.54
CA GLN A 48 -1.09 -13.63 0.84
C GLN A 48 -1.54 -12.55 1.84
N GLU A 49 -1.03 -11.33 1.69
CA GLU A 49 -1.44 -10.20 2.55
C GLU A 49 -2.94 -9.90 2.45
N MET A 50 -3.50 -9.96 1.24
CA MET A 50 -4.94 -9.79 1.02
C MET A 50 -5.76 -10.91 1.68
N THR A 51 -5.26 -12.14 1.64
CA THR A 51 -5.90 -13.28 2.33
C THR A 51 -5.93 -13.05 3.83
N LEU A 52 -4.81 -12.65 4.43
CA LEU A 52 -4.73 -12.32 5.86
C LEU A 52 -5.66 -11.15 6.22
N THR A 53 -5.69 -10.10 5.40
CA THR A 53 -6.58 -8.95 5.60
C THR A 53 -8.05 -9.38 5.56
N ALA A 54 -8.42 -10.26 4.63
CA ALA A 54 -9.77 -10.81 4.53
C ALA A 54 -10.15 -11.67 5.74
N GLU A 55 -9.21 -12.47 6.28
CA GLU A 55 -9.42 -13.25 7.50
C GLU A 55 -9.65 -12.37 8.73
N VAL A 56 -8.92 -11.26 8.85
CA VAL A 56 -9.12 -10.26 9.91
C VAL A 56 -10.48 -9.58 9.78
N ILE A 57 -10.86 -9.16 8.56
CA ILE A 57 -12.18 -8.58 8.27
C ILE A 57 -13.31 -9.56 8.61
N ALA A 58 -13.14 -10.84 8.31
CA ALA A 58 -14.11 -11.89 8.60
C ALA A 58 -14.20 -12.25 10.11
N GLY A 59 -13.37 -11.64 10.96
CA GLY A 59 -13.34 -11.86 12.41
C GLY A 59 -12.63 -13.16 12.81
N GLY A 60 -11.74 -13.69 11.96
CA GLY A 60 -11.05 -14.96 12.15
C GLY A 60 -9.62 -14.88 12.72
N GLY A 61 -9.00 -13.70 12.81
CA GLY A 61 -7.58 -13.57 13.22
C GLY A 61 -7.28 -12.36 14.10
N GLU A 62 -6.39 -12.56 15.09
CA GLU A 62 -5.70 -11.49 15.81
C GLU A 62 -4.64 -10.87 14.88
N VAL A 63 -4.65 -9.54 14.76
CA VAL A 63 -3.62 -8.80 14.02
C VAL A 63 -2.33 -8.75 14.83
N ASP A 64 -1.27 -9.39 14.35
CA ASP A 64 0.08 -9.08 14.81
C ASP A 64 0.33 -7.59 14.53
N ALA A 65 0.58 -6.85 15.59
CA ALA A 65 0.59 -5.39 15.67
C ALA A 65 1.82 -4.73 14.99
N GLU A 66 2.14 -5.11 13.75
CA GLU A 66 3.28 -4.56 12.99
C GLU A 66 2.86 -3.61 11.85
N LEU A 67 1.57 -3.56 11.50
CA LEU A 67 1.05 -2.68 10.44
C LEU A 67 0.90 -1.19 10.84
N ASP A 68 1.02 -0.85 12.14
CA ASP A 68 0.87 0.53 12.63
C ASP A 68 2.19 1.35 12.52
N ALA A 69 3.31 0.72 12.16
CA ALA A 69 4.63 1.36 12.19
C ALA A 69 5.03 2.13 10.91
N LYS A 70 4.15 2.22 9.89
CA LYS A 70 4.50 2.82 8.58
C LYS A 70 3.71 4.06 8.15
N LEU A 71 2.84 4.60 9.01
CA LEU A 71 2.31 5.94 8.76
C LEU A 71 3.31 6.97 9.31
N PRO A 72 4.01 7.76 8.46
CA PRO A 72 4.72 8.92 8.97
C PRO A 72 3.69 9.84 9.64
N GLU A 73 3.96 10.24 10.88
CA GLU A 73 3.17 11.25 11.57
C GLU A 73 3.01 12.47 10.67
N PRO A 74 1.81 13.08 10.58
CA PRO A 74 1.68 14.34 9.86
C PRO A 74 2.56 15.37 10.57
N SER A 75 3.67 15.75 9.92
CA SER A 75 4.53 16.85 10.38
C SER A 75 3.66 18.01 10.81
N ALA A 76 3.75 18.33 12.10
CA ALA A 76 3.12 19.47 12.72
C ALA A 76 3.37 20.73 11.89
N GLU A 77 2.28 21.41 11.57
CA GLU A 77 2.13 22.86 11.46
C GLU A 77 3.41 23.63 11.06
N GLY A 78 3.59 23.76 9.74
CA GLY A 78 4.43 24.82 9.18
C GLY A 78 3.80 26.18 9.48
N ASP A 79 4.31 26.79 10.54
CA ASP A 79 4.35 28.21 10.88
C ASP A 79 4.15 29.12 9.65
N ASN A 80 2.92 29.62 9.45
CA ASN A 80 2.67 30.73 8.53
C ASN A 80 3.02 32.03 9.25
N ASP A 81 4.32 32.29 9.39
CA ASP A 81 4.86 33.60 9.73
C ASP A 81 4.73 34.51 8.50
N VAL A 82 3.53 35.08 8.32
CA VAL A 82 3.30 36.12 7.31
C VAL A 82 3.89 37.41 7.87
N GLY A 83 5.17 37.62 7.60
CA GLY A 83 5.86 38.87 7.85
C GLY A 83 5.11 40.04 7.19
N LEU A 84 4.43 40.82 8.02
CA LEU A 84 3.91 42.14 7.67
C LEU A 84 5.10 43.10 7.57
N ASP A 85 5.61 43.32 6.35
CA ASP A 85 6.47 44.46 6.07
C ASP A 85 5.66 45.76 6.19
N PRO A 86 6.11 46.78 6.96
CA PRO A 86 5.47 48.08 6.95
C PRO A 86 5.87 48.88 5.70
N ILE A 87 4.84 49.43 5.05
CA ILE A 87 4.89 50.32 3.90
C ILE A 87 5.72 51.59 4.21
N PRO A 88 6.66 52.02 3.34
CA PRO A 88 7.18 53.39 3.33
C PRO A 88 6.25 54.36 2.59
#